data_AF-A0AA42BUU7-F1
#
_entry.id   AF-A0AA42BUU7-F1
#
_cell.length_a   1.000
_cell.length_b   1.000
_cell.length_c   1.000
_cell.angle_alpha   90.00
_cell.angle_beta   90.00
_cell.angle_gamma   90.00
#
_symmetry.space_group_name_H-M   'P 1'
#
loop_
_entity.id
_entity.type
_entity.pdbx_description
1 polymer ?
#
loop_
_entity_poly.entity_id
_entity_poly.type
_entity_poly.pdbx_seq_one_letter_code
_entity_poly.pdbx_strand_id
1 'polypeptide(L)' 'MRLIVPEAAATEIESADEARELSRHYNALAATKARAAVLELRAGGLTLDDIGAVLHISKQRAGQLLKEATRAAA' A
#
# COMPACT_ATOMS: atom_id res chain seq x y z
N MET A 1 -9.49 -38.69 -6.82
CA MET A 1 -10.46 -37.96 -7.67
C MET A 1 -9.73 -36.81 -8.32
N ARG A 2 -9.63 -36.75 -9.65
CA ARG A 2 -8.93 -35.65 -10.35
C ARG A 2 -9.97 -34.60 -10.71
N LEU A 3 -9.80 -33.38 -10.20
CA LEU A 3 -10.65 -32.24 -10.58
C LEU A 3 -10.30 -31.82 -12.00
N ILE A 4 -11.31 -31.75 -12.87
CA ILE A 4 -11.17 -31.21 -14.23
C ILE A 4 -11.78 -29.81 -14.20
N VAL A 5 -10.92 -28.80 -14.34
CA VAL A 5 -11.35 -27.40 -14.42
C VAL A 5 -11.70 -27.11 -15.89
N PRO A 6 -12.90 -26.60 -16.20
CA PRO A 6 -13.23 -26.15 -17.55
C PRO A 6 -12.24 -25.08 -18.01
N GLU A 7 -11.83 -25.12 -19.28
CA GLU A 7 -10.81 -24.22 -19.83
C GLU A 7 -11.15 -22.74 -19.61
N ALA A 8 -12.40 -22.33 -19.84
CA ALA A 8 -12.85 -20.97 -19.59
C ALA A 8 -12.66 -20.54 -18.12
N ALA A 9 -12.88 -21.45 -17.15
CA ALA A 9 -12.65 -21.15 -15.75
C ALA A 9 -11.15 -21.10 -15.42
N ALA A 10 -10.32 -21.92 -16.08
CA ALA A 10 -8.86 -21.86 -15.90
C ALA A 10 -8.30 -20.50 -16.35
N THR A 11 -8.74 -19.99 -17.50
CA THR A 11 -8.32 -18.67 -18.00
C THR A 11 -8.71 -17.53 -17.05
N GLU A 12 -9.91 -17.55 -16.49
CA GLU A 12 -10.35 -16.53 -15.53
C GLU A 12 -9.57 -16.63 -14.20
N ILE A 13 -9.21 -17.84 -13.77
CA ILE A 13 -8.38 -18.05 -12.57
C ILE A 13 -6.98 -17.48 -12.79
N GLU A 14 -6.35 -17.79 -13.92
CA GLU A 14 -5.03 -17.26 -14.28
C GLU A 14 -5.06 -15.72 -14.30
N SER A 15 -6.06 -15.12 -14.96
CA SER A 15 -6.24 -13.66 -15.01
C SER A 15 -6.43 -13.05 -13.63
N ALA A 16 -7.19 -13.71 -12.75
CA ALA A 16 -7.38 -13.26 -11.38
C ALA A 16 -6.08 -13.33 -10.55
N ASP A 17 -5.24 -14.34 -10.79
CA ASP A 17 -3.95 -14.48 -10.12
C ASP A 17 -2.96 -13.42 -10.59
N GLU A 18 -2.91 -13.13 -11.89
CA GLU A 18 -2.13 -12.00 -12.43
C GLU A 18 -2.56 -10.66 -11.81
N ALA A 19 -3.88 -10.40 -11.74
CA ALA A 19 -4.41 -9.19 -11.12
C ALA A 19 -4.04 -9.10 -9.62
N ARG A 20 -4.02 -10.22 -8.90
CA ARG A 20 -3.60 -10.28 -7.49
C ARG A 20 -2.12 -9.97 -7.34
N GLU A 21 -1.25 -10.45 -8.23
CA GLU A 21 0.18 -10.11 -8.21
C GLU A 21 0.41 -8.62 -8.48
N LEU A 22 -0.27 -8.06 -9.48
CA LEU A 22 -0.21 -6.63 -9.77
C LEU A 22 -0.69 -5.80 -8.57
N SER A 23 -1.80 -6.19 -7.95
CA SER A 23 -2.31 -5.55 -6.75
C SER A 23 -1.30 -5.61 -5.60
N ARG A 24 -0.67 -6.76 -5.34
CA ARG A 24 0.42 -6.89 -4.35
C ARG A 24 1.56 -5.92 -4.63
N HIS A 25 2.01 -5.87 -5.88
CA HIS A 25 3.10 -4.99 -6.31
C HIS A 25 2.75 -3.51 -6.06
N TYR A 26 1.59 -3.05 -6.54
CA TYR A 26 1.18 -1.65 -6.39
C TYR A 26 0.88 -1.27 -4.93
N ASN A 27 0.35 -2.20 -4.13
CA ASN A 27 0.17 -1.96 -2.70
C ASN A 27 1.51 -1.76 -1.98
N ALA A 28 2.52 -2.56 -2.30
CA ALA A 28 3.87 -2.40 -1.75
C ALA A 28 4.51 -1.06 -2.17
N LEU A 29 4.33 -0.68 -3.44
CA LEU A 29 4.80 0.61 -3.96
C LEU A 29 4.10 1.78 -3.26
N ALA A 30 2.76 1.72 -3.13
CA ALA A 30 1.97 2.74 -2.47
C ALA A 30 2.39 2.91 -0.99
N ALA A 31 2.62 1.81 -0.27
CA ALA A 31 3.11 1.88 1.11
C ALA A 31 4.48 2.58 1.21
N THR A 32 5.40 2.29 0.29
CA THR A 32 6.71 2.94 0.22
C THR A 32 6.57 4.44 -0.05
N LYS A 33 5.76 4.82 -1.05
CA LYS A 33 5.54 6.23 -1.41
C LYS A 33 4.83 7.00 -0.31
N ALA A 34 3.85 6.40 0.37
CA ALA A 34 3.17 7.02 1.50
C ALA A 34 4.12 7.32 2.66
N ARG A 35 5.04 6.39 2.99
CA ARG A 35 6.07 6.61 4.02
C ARG A 35 7.01 7.76 3.64
N ALA A 36 7.47 7.80 2.39
CA ALA A 36 8.31 8.90 1.90
C ALA A 36 7.58 10.25 1.98
N ALA A 37 6.33 10.31 1.53
CA ALA A 37 5.52 11.52 1.60
C ALA A 37 5.34 12.01 3.04
N VAL A 38 5.06 11.11 3.99
CA VAL A 38 4.93 11.48 5.41
C VAL A 38 6.22 12.08 5.98
N LEU A 39 7.40 11.56 5.58
CA LEU A 39 8.69 12.14 5.99
C LEU A 39 8.88 13.56 5.44
N GLU A 40 8.64 13.75 4.14
CA GLU A 40 8.78 15.05 3.48
C GLU A 40 7.82 16.09 4.08
N LEU A 41 6.54 15.73 4.24
CA LEU A 41 5.54 16.62 4.84
C LEU A 41 5.90 16.97 6.29
N ARG A 42 6.40 16.00 7.06
CA ARG A 42 6.83 16.26 8.44
C ARG A 42 8.06 17.16 8.50
N ALA A 43 9.02 16.97 7.60
CA ALA A 43 10.19 17.83 7.48
C ALA A 43 9.81 19.27 7.08
N GLY A 44 8.75 19.42 6.29
CA GLY A 44 8.12 20.72 5.98
C GLY A 44 7.35 21.37 7.13
N GLY A 45 7.32 20.76 8.31
CA GLY A 45 6.71 21.33 9.51
C GLY A 45 5.23 20.98 9.72
N LEU A 46 4.60 20.19 8.84
CA LEU A 46 3.20 19.82 8.99
C LEU A 46 2.97 18.95 10.23
N THR A 47 1.79 19.12 10.84
CA THR A 47 1.35 18.28 11.96
C THR A 47 0.80 16.95 11.45
N LEU A 48 0.63 15.96 12.34
CA LEU A 48 0.02 14.68 11.96
C LEU A 48 -1.45 14.81 11.53
N ASP A 49 -2.15 15.85 11.97
CA ASP A 49 -3.52 16.13 11.55
C ASP A 49 -3.52 16.65 10.10
N ASP A 50 -2.64 17.60 9.77
CA ASP A 50 -2.50 18.12 8.40
C ASP A 50 -2.10 17.01 7.42
N ILE A 51 -1.14 16.17 7.82
CA ILE A 51 -0.69 15.01 7.02
C ILE A 51 -1.85 14.03 6.79
N GLY A 52 -2.67 13.78 7.82
CA GLY A 52 -3.86 12.94 7.69
C GLY A 52 -4.85 13.51 6.68
N ALA A 53 -5.09 14.82 6.72
CA ALA A 53 -5.97 15.50 5.77
C ALA A 53 -5.44 15.43 4.32
N VAL A 54 -4.14 15.67 4.11
CA VAL A 54 -3.50 15.64 2.78
C VAL A 54 -3.50 14.24 2.17
N LEU A 55 -3.23 13.21 2.98
CA LEU A 55 -3.17 11.82 2.51
C LEU A 55 -4.50 11.09 2.59
N HIS A 56 -5.58 11.76 3.00
CA HIS A 56 -6.91 11.19 3.21
C HIS A 56 -6.91 9.97 4.16
N ILE A 57 -6.17 10.07 5.27
CA ILE A 57 -6.06 9.04 6.30
C ILE A 57 -6.26 9.63 7.70
N SER A 58 -6.50 8.78 8.69
CA SER A 58 -6.57 9.25 10.08
C SER A 58 -5.20 9.73 10.59
N LYS A 59 -5.21 10.67 11.55
CA LYS A 59 -4.03 11.09 12.31
C LYS A 59 -3.24 9.91 12.87
N GLN A 60 -3.95 8.89 13.36
CA GLN A 60 -3.35 7.67 13.90
C GLN A 60 -2.54 6.93 12.83
N ARG A 61 -3.10 6.77 11.62
CA ARG A 61 -2.42 6.12 10.51
C ARG A 61 -1.23 6.95 10.01
N ALA A 62 -1.35 8.26 9.93
CA ALA A 62 -0.23 9.16 9.62
C ALA A 62 0.92 8.98 10.63
N GLY A 63 0.60 8.90 11.93
CA GLY A 63 1.60 8.62 12.97
C GLY A 63 2.25 7.24 12.86
N GLN A 64 1.50 6.20 12.46
CA GLN A 64 2.06 4.87 12.18
C GLN A 64 3.01 4.89 10.99
N LEU A 65 2.60 5.51 9.88
CA LEU A 65 3.43 5.64 8.68
C LEU A 65 4.73 6.38 8.97
N LEU A 66 4.69 7.45 9.77
CA LEU A 66 5.89 8.17 10.19
C LEU A 66 6.83 7.25 10.98
N LYS A 67 6.32 6.48 11.94
CA LYS A 67 7.12 5.53 12.74
C LYS A 67 7.71 4.40 11.90
N GLU A 68 6.96 3.89 10.93
CA GLU A 68 7.45 2.87 10.00
C GLU A 68 8.54 3.46 9.09
N ALA A 69 8.35 4.68 8.60
CA ALA A 69 9.29 5.37 7.72
C ALA A 69 10.61 5.68 8.42
N THR A 70 10.57 6.18 9.67
CA THR A 70 11.78 6.46 10.45
C THR A 70 12.54 5.18 10.80
N ARG A 71 11.84 4.06 11.05
CA ARG A 71 12.48 2.76 11.28
C ARG A 71 13.17 2.22 10.03
N ALA A 72 12.60 2.44 8.85
CA ALA A 72 13.20 2.00 7.59
C ALA A 72 14.41 2.84 7.16
N ALA A 73 14.56 4.05 7.71
CA ALA A 73 15.68 4.96 7.45
C ALA A 73 16.82 4.85 8.48
N ALA A 74 16.62 4.07 9.55
CA ALA A 74 17.61 3.78 10.59
C ALA A 74 18.35 2.49 10.27
#